data_AF-A0A174EAN8-F1
#
_entry.id   AF-A0A174EAN8-F1
#
_cell.length_a   1.000
_cell.length_b   1.000
_cell.length_c   1.000
_cell.angle_alpha   90.00
_cell.angle_beta   90.00
_cell.angle_gamma   90.00
#
_symmetry.space_group_name_H-M   'P 1'
#
loop_
_entity.id
_entity.type
_entity.pdbx_description
1 polymer ?
#
loop_
_entity_poly.entity_id
_entity_poly.type
_entity_poly.pdbx_seq_one_letter_code
_entity_poly.pdbx_strand_id
1 'polypeptide(L)'
;MKAISLPAAISCTMGITEAAIFGVNLRYRKPFIGAAIGGAAAGAYVVFTHVKMTAVGVTALPAIAITTADTMVNYCIGLVIAGAVAFIATWIMGIKEEA
;
A
#
# COMPACT_ATOMS: atom_id res chain seq x y z
N MET A 1 16.56 0.69 -12.13
CA MET A 1 15.27 0.86 -11.42
C MET A 1 15.37 1.43 -10.01
N LYS A 2 16.46 1.19 -9.25
CA LYS A 2 16.61 1.71 -7.87
C LYS A 2 16.42 3.23 -7.72
N ALA A 3 16.81 4.02 -8.72
CA ALA A 3 16.64 5.48 -8.71
C ALA A 3 15.17 5.95 -8.89
N ILE A 4 14.30 5.12 -9.47
CA ILE A 4 12.89 5.46 -9.75
C ILE A 4 11.98 4.84 -8.70
N SER A 5 12.34 3.67 -8.17
CA SER A 5 11.53 2.95 -7.17
C SER A 5 11.38 3.72 -5.86
N LEU A 6 12.42 4.43 -5.40
CA LEU A 6 12.37 5.20 -4.16
C LEU A 6 11.44 6.43 -4.25
N PRO A 7 11.56 7.32 -5.25
CA PRO A 7 10.63 8.44 -5.39
C PRO A 7 9.20 7.98 -5.71
N ALA A 8 9.03 6.89 -6.48
CA ALA A 8 7.72 6.32 -6.75
C ALA A 8 7.06 5.75 -5.47
N ALA A 9 7.82 5.09 -4.59
CA ALA A 9 7.32 4.59 -3.32
C ALA A 9 6.86 5.75 -2.41
N ILE A 10 7.67 6.81 -2.30
CA ILE A 10 7.31 8.00 -1.51
C ILE A 10 6.04 8.65 -2.06
N SER A 11 5.94 8.83 -3.38
CA SER A 11 4.73 9.33 -4.05
C SER A 11 3.50 8.47 -3.71
N CYS A 12 3.65 7.15 -3.74
CA CYS A 12 2.59 6.20 -3.43
C CYS A 12 2.12 6.32 -1.97
N THR A 13 3.04 6.54 -1.02
CA THR A 13 2.67 6.78 0.40
C THR A 13 1.93 8.09 0.62
N MET A 14 2.09 9.06 -0.28
CA MET A 14 1.34 10.32 -0.28
C MET A 14 0.00 10.22 -1.02
N GLY A 15 -0.37 9.03 -1.50
CA GLY A 15 -1.64 8.77 -2.19
C GLY A 15 -1.59 8.93 -3.70
N ILE A 16 -0.46 9.38 -4.26
CA ILE A 16 -0.26 9.48 -5.71
C ILE A 16 0.32 8.16 -6.20
N THR A 17 -0.56 7.27 -6.65
CA THR A 17 -0.22 5.88 -6.98
C THR A 17 0.20 5.69 -8.44
N GLU A 18 -0.06 6.64 -9.33
CA GLU A 18 0.21 6.50 -10.77
C GLU A 18 1.69 6.22 -11.06
N ALA A 19 2.62 6.94 -10.42
CA ALA A 19 4.05 6.76 -10.64
C ALA A 19 4.54 5.35 -10.25
N ALA A 20 3.99 4.77 -9.18
CA ALA A 20 4.36 3.43 -8.72
C ALA A 20 3.69 2.33 -9.55
N ILE A 21 2.40 2.51 -9.87
CA ILE A 21 1.61 1.56 -10.66
C ILE A 21 2.20 1.46 -12.08
N PHE A 22 2.33 2.58 -12.79
CA PHE A 22 2.78 2.59 -14.17
C PHE A 22 4.31 2.53 -14.31
N GLY A 23 5.05 3.11 -13.37
CA GLY A 23 6.52 3.17 -13.45
C GLY A 23 7.22 1.87 -13.06
N VAL A 24 6.64 1.07 -12.15
CA VAL A 24 7.29 -0.12 -11.59
C VAL A 24 6.39 -1.35 -11.59
N ASN A 25 5.19 -1.27 -11.02
CA ASN A 25 4.38 -2.46 -10.74
C ASN A 25 3.78 -3.13 -12.00
N LEU A 26 3.24 -2.36 -12.95
CA LEU A 26 2.65 -2.89 -14.18
C LEU A 26 3.69 -3.50 -15.12
N ARG A 27 4.91 -2.98 -15.12
CA ARG A 27 5.99 -3.48 -15.98
C ARG A 27 6.29 -4.95 -15.74
N TYR A 28 6.21 -5.41 -14.48
CA TYR A 28 6.50 -6.80 -14.12
C TYR A 28 5.27 -7.64 -13.79
N ARG A 29 4.07 -7.02 -13.69
CA ARG A 29 2.75 -7.60 -13.33
C ARG A 29 2.67 -8.34 -11.99
N LYS A 30 3.66 -9.16 -11.63
CA LYS A 30 3.80 -9.85 -10.35
C LYS A 30 3.80 -8.90 -9.14
N PRO A 31 4.60 -7.82 -9.09
CA PRO A 31 4.53 -6.86 -7.99
C PRO A 31 3.19 -6.12 -7.92
N PHE A 32 2.48 -5.95 -9.05
CA PHE A 32 1.12 -5.40 -9.03
C PHE A 32 0.14 -6.33 -8.31
N ILE A 33 0.20 -7.63 -8.58
CA ILE A 33 -0.65 -8.63 -7.90
C ILE A 33 -0.30 -8.69 -6.41
N GLY A 34 1.00 -8.71 -6.05
CA GLY A 34 1.42 -8.67 -4.66
C GLY A 34 0.91 -7.42 -3.92
N ALA A 35 1.02 -6.24 -4.54
CA ALA A 35 0.47 -5.00 -4.00
C ALA A 35 -1.05 -5.04 -3.82
N ALA A 36 -1.78 -5.62 -4.78
CA ALA A 36 -3.24 -5.78 -4.69
C ALA A 36 -3.65 -6.71 -3.53
N ILE A 37 -2.93 -7.83 -3.33
CA ILE A 37 -3.18 -8.76 -2.21
C ILE A 37 -2.92 -8.06 -0.86
N GLY A 38 -1.83 -7.29 -0.76
CA GLY A 38 -1.53 -6.52 0.45
C GLY A 38 -2.61 -5.48 0.75
N GLY A 39 -3.05 -4.74 -0.27
CA GLY A 39 -4.16 -3.78 -0.14
C GLY A 39 -5.47 -4.44 0.29
N ALA A 40 -5.80 -5.61 -0.26
CA ALA A 40 -7.00 -6.36 0.12
C ALA A 40 -6.95 -6.85 1.57
N ALA A 41 -5.80 -7.39 2.02
CA ALA A 41 -5.62 -7.86 3.39
C ALA A 41 -5.72 -6.72 4.41
N ALA A 42 -5.08 -5.58 4.12
CA ALA A 42 -5.18 -4.39 4.96
C ALA A 42 -6.59 -3.80 4.99
N GLY A 43 -7.25 -3.72 3.83
CA GLY A 43 -8.65 -3.27 3.75
C GLY A 43 -9.59 -4.14 4.57
N ALA A 44 -9.43 -5.46 4.50
CA ALA A 44 -10.19 -6.39 5.32
C ALA A 44 -9.95 -6.17 6.83
N TYR A 45 -8.70 -5.96 7.24
CA TYR A 45 -8.37 -5.67 8.64
C TYR A 45 -8.98 -4.34 9.14
N VAL A 46 -8.89 -3.28 8.34
CA VAL A 46 -9.44 -1.94 8.66
C VAL A 46 -10.96 -1.98 8.81
N VAL A 47 -11.65 -2.75 7.95
CA VAL A 47 -13.10 -2.98 8.05
C VAL A 47 -13.45 -3.81 9.28
N PHE A 48 -12.70 -4.89 9.55
CA PHE A 48 -12.94 -5.76 10.70
C PHE A 48 -12.72 -5.05 12.04
N THR A 49 -11.77 -4.12 12.10
CA THR A 49 -11.48 -3.32 13.30
C THR A 49 -12.33 -2.05 13.42
N HIS A 50 -13.34 -1.88 12.55
CA HIS A 50 -14.26 -0.74 12.54
C HIS A 50 -13.56 0.63 12.61
N VAL A 51 -12.49 0.81 11.84
CA VAL A 51 -11.77 2.10 11.77
C VAL A 51 -12.71 3.18 11.25
N LYS A 52 -12.82 4.29 12.00
CA LYS A 52 -13.69 5.42 11.65
C LYS A 52 -12.87 6.56 11.06
N MET A 53 -13.23 6.94 9.83
CA MET A 53 -12.67 8.10 9.14
C MET A 53 -13.67 9.25 9.14
N THR A 54 -13.19 10.47 9.36
CA THR A 54 -13.98 11.71 9.42
C THR A 54 -14.15 12.37 8.05
N ALA A 55 -13.38 11.95 7.04
CA ALA A 55 -13.43 12.46 5.67
C ALA A 55 -13.12 11.34 4.66
N VAL A 56 -13.36 11.61 3.38
CA VAL A 56 -13.10 10.70 2.25
C VAL A 56 -12.20 11.41 1.25
N GLY A 57 -11.31 10.68 0.58
CA GLY A 57 -10.47 11.21 -0.50
C GLY A 57 -9.00 11.42 -0.15
N VAL A 58 -8.63 11.24 1.12
CA VAL A 58 -7.25 11.22 1.56
C VAL A 58 -6.81 9.75 1.73
N THR A 59 -5.67 9.35 1.17
CA THR A 59 -5.23 7.96 1.11
C THR A 59 -3.85 7.75 1.75
N ALA A 60 -3.48 6.49 2.02
CA ALA A 60 -2.18 6.08 2.54
C ALA A 60 -1.75 6.79 3.84
N LEU A 61 -0.68 7.58 3.84
CA LEU A 61 -0.15 8.23 5.05
C LEU A 61 -0.97 9.46 5.46
N PRO A 62 -1.38 10.36 4.54
CA PRO A 62 -2.32 11.44 4.86
C PRO A 62 -3.64 10.99 5.50
N ALA A 63 -4.10 9.75 5.23
CA ALA A 63 -5.34 9.22 5.79
C ALA A 63 -5.31 9.04 7.33
N ILE A 64 -4.13 9.05 7.95
CA ILE A 64 -3.98 9.07 9.41
C ILE A 64 -4.63 10.33 9.99
N ALA A 65 -4.50 11.48 9.31
CA ALA A 65 -5.02 12.77 9.81
C ALA A 65 -6.55 12.85 9.85
N ILE A 66 -7.23 12.03 9.05
CA ILE A 66 -8.70 11.94 8.99
C ILE A 66 -9.22 10.74 9.79
N THR A 67 -8.34 9.95 10.42
CA THR A 67 -8.76 8.82 11.25
C THR A 67 -9.04 9.31 12.67
N THR A 68 -10.12 8.81 13.27
CA THR A 68 -10.45 9.14 14.67
C THR A 68 -9.36 8.63 15.61
N ALA A 69 -8.98 9.41 16.63
CA ALA A 69 -7.89 9.09 17.56
C ALA A 69 -8.01 7.70 18.19
N ASP A 70 -9.24 7.27 18.49
CA ASP A 70 -9.57 5.98 19.09
C ASP A 70 -9.19 4.77 18.20
N THR A 71 -9.30 4.93 16.88
CA THR A 71 -9.02 3.86 15.90
C THR A 71 -7.73 4.08 15.11
N MET A 72 -6.99 5.15 15.40
CA MET A 72 -5.76 5.53 14.68
C MET A 72 -4.69 4.45 14.75
N VAL A 73 -4.56 3.77 15.89
CA VAL A 73 -3.59 2.67 16.07
C VAL A 73 -3.92 1.50 15.14
N ASN A 74 -5.21 1.13 15.04
CA ASN A 74 -5.66 0.06 14.15
C ASN A 74 -5.42 0.40 12.68
N TYR A 75 -5.61 1.67 12.30
CA TYR A 75 -5.28 2.13 10.95
C TYR A 75 -3.78 2.02 10.64
N CYS A 76 -2.90 2.44 11.57
CA CYS A 76 -1.45 2.28 11.42
C CYS A 76 -1.05 0.80 11.28
N ILE A 77 -1.67 -0.09 12.06
CA ILE A 77 -1.47 -1.54 11.92
C ILE A 77 -1.92 -2.01 10.53
N GLY A 78 -3.05 -1.53 10.03
CA GLY A 78 -3.53 -1.80 8.67
C GLY A 78 -2.52 -1.39 7.59
N LEU A 79 -1.89 -0.22 7.71
CA LEU A 79 -0.82 0.22 6.80
C LEU A 79 0.40 -0.72 6.85
N VAL A 80 0.80 -1.16 8.05
CA VAL A 80 1.91 -2.11 8.21
C VAL A 80 1.56 -3.46 7.59
N ILE A 81 0.33 -3.95 7.78
CA ILE A 81 -0.16 -5.19 7.14
C ILE A 81 -0.14 -5.04 5.62
N ALA A 82 -0.58 -3.90 5.07
CA ALA A 82 -0.57 -3.65 3.64
C ALA A 82 0.83 -3.82 3.05
N GLY A 83 1.81 -3.16 3.66
CA GLY A 83 3.21 -3.21 3.24
C GLY A 83 3.83 -4.59 3.42
N ALA A 84 3.63 -5.22 4.58
CA ALA A 84 4.19 -6.54 4.90
C ALA A 84 3.63 -7.62 3.99
N VAL A 85 2.31 -7.67 3.81
CA VAL A 85 1.66 -8.67 2.93
C VAL A 85 2.02 -8.41 1.47
N ALA A 86 2.05 -7.16 1.02
CA ALA A 86 2.47 -6.84 -0.35
C ALA A 86 3.93 -7.26 -0.61
N PHE A 87 4.82 -7.04 0.35
CA PHE A 87 6.22 -7.43 0.27
C PHE A 87 6.37 -8.96 0.25
N ILE A 88 5.74 -9.66 1.20
CA ILE A 88 5.80 -11.12 1.30
C ILE A 88 5.20 -11.77 0.04
N ALA A 89 4.02 -11.32 -0.40
CA ALA A 89 3.38 -11.85 -1.60
C ALA A 89 4.26 -11.64 -2.85
N THR A 90 4.82 -10.44 -3.01
CA THR A 90 5.72 -10.15 -4.15
C THR A 90 7.01 -10.96 -4.07
N TRP A 91 7.57 -11.15 -2.87
CA TRP A 91 8.78 -11.95 -2.64
C TRP A 91 8.55 -13.42 -3.00
N ILE A 92 7.45 -14.01 -2.54
CA ILE A 92 7.08 -15.40 -2.84
C ILE A 92 6.85 -15.59 -4.35
N MET A 93 6.18 -14.64 -5.00
CA MET A 93 5.90 -14.72 -6.44
C MET A 93 7.16 -14.61 -7.31
N GLY A 94 8.26 -14.12 -6.75
CA GLY A 94 9.57 -13.97 -7.39
C GLY A 94 9.50 -13.03 -8.59
N ILE A 95 10.10 -11.85 -8.48
CA ILE A 95 10.24 -10.97 -9.64
C ILE A 95 11.25 -11.63 -10.57
N LYS A 96 10.79 -12.12 -11.73
CA LYS A 96 11.71 -12.45 -12.83
C LYS A 96 12.19 -11.10 -13.34
N GLU A 97 13.32 -10.67 -12.80
CA GLU A 97 14.08 -9.57 -13.37
C GLU A 97 14.63 -10.12 -14.69
N GLU A 98 13.87 -9.97 -15.77
CA GLU A 98 14.43 -10.15 -17.10
C GLU A 98 15.47 -9.04 -17.24
N ALA A 99 16.73 -9.46 -17.15
CA ALA A 99 17.93 -8.65 -17.23
C ALA A 99 18.03 -7.96 -18.60
#